data_AF-Q98MT8-F1
#
_entry.id   AF-Q98MT8-F1
#
_cell.length_a   1.000
_cell.length_b   1.000
_cell.length_c   1.000
_cell.angle_alpha   90.00
_cell.angle_beta   90.00
_cell.angle_gamma   90.00
#
_symmetry.space_group_name_H-M   'P 1'
#
loop_
_entity.id
_entity.type
_entity.pdbx_description
1 polymer ?
#
loop_
_entity_poly.entity_id
_entity_poly.type
_entity_poly.pdbx_seq_one_letter_code
_entity_poly.pdbx_strand_id
1 'polypeptide(L)'
;MMEYRNAAFNQFGTVDLEINHPEYGWIPFTASPDDSEELGREIFASASPIAASYDPKTTVPARPMVRKSVVQARIIAAGKMPAAYVALTANPVYFARWFAPDHPEVYCDDPDAVALVQALGLDPAVILAP
;
A
#
# COMPACT_ATOMS: atom_id res chain seq x y z
N MET A 1 19.95 20.55 14.63
CA MET A 1 19.80 19.81 13.36
C MET A 1 18.81 18.68 13.61
N MET A 2 17.75 18.60 12.81
CA MET A 2 16.73 17.57 12.96
C MET A 2 17.26 16.23 12.43
N GLU A 3 16.96 15.13 13.10
CA GLU A 3 17.36 13.79 12.62
C GLU A 3 16.55 13.41 11.38
N TYR A 4 17.22 12.87 10.38
CA TYR A 4 16.60 12.37 9.15
C TYR A 4 17.14 11.00 8.73
N ARG A 5 16.37 10.29 7.90
CA ARG A 5 16.78 9.00 7.30
C ARG A 5 16.16 8.81 5.91
N ASN A 6 16.62 7.77 5.20
CA ASN A 6 16.10 7.37 3.87
C ASN A 6 16.18 8.49 2.81
N ALA A 7 17.24 9.30 2.82
CA ALA A 7 17.44 10.37 1.85
C ALA A 7 17.68 9.83 0.43
N ALA A 8 16.84 10.23 -0.52
CA ALA A 8 16.96 9.89 -1.93
C ALA A 8 16.56 11.07 -2.82
N PHE A 9 17.27 11.27 -3.92
CA PHE A 9 16.84 12.22 -4.93
C PHE A 9 15.55 11.73 -5.61
N ASN A 10 14.68 12.67 -5.96
CA ASN A 10 13.50 12.40 -6.79
C ASN A 10 13.65 13.01 -8.21
N GLN A 11 12.61 12.85 -9.03
CA GLN A 11 12.61 13.33 -10.42
C GLN A 11 12.76 14.85 -10.58
N PHE A 12 12.48 15.62 -9.52
CA PHE A 12 12.53 17.09 -9.53
C PHE A 12 13.89 17.62 -9.06
N GLY A 13 14.83 16.74 -8.71
CA GLY A 13 16.14 17.13 -8.17
C GLY A 13 16.12 17.56 -6.71
N THR A 14 14.98 17.41 -6.03
CA THR A 14 14.85 17.57 -4.57
C THR A 14 15.11 16.24 -3.86
N VAL A 15 15.24 16.27 -2.53
CA VAL A 15 15.54 15.07 -1.73
C VAL A 15 14.32 14.68 -0.91
N ASP A 16 13.78 13.49 -1.18
CA ASP A 16 12.76 12.86 -0.34
C ASP A 16 13.46 12.12 0.81
N LEU A 17 12.97 12.32 2.03
CA LEU A 17 13.50 11.73 3.26
C LEU A 17 12.43 11.63 4.34
N GLU A 18 12.74 10.99 5.46
CA GLU A 18 11.92 11.04 6.67
C GLU A 18 12.61 11.88 7.75
N ILE A 19 11.89 12.78 8.41
CA ILE A 19 12.36 13.56 9.57
C ILE A 19 11.74 13.05 10.87
N ASN A 20 12.49 13.11 11.97
CA ASN A 20 11.99 12.72 13.29
C ASN A 20 11.25 13.90 13.97
N HIS A 21 9.92 13.93 13.83
CA HIS A 21 9.06 14.93 14.47
C HIS A 21 8.78 14.59 15.94
N PRO A 22 8.92 15.53 16.89
CA PRO A 22 8.76 15.26 18.33
C PRO A 22 7.40 14.66 18.74
N GLU A 23 6.33 15.00 18.02
CA GLU A 23 4.96 14.53 18.31
C GLU A 23 4.53 13.34 17.43
N TYR A 24 5.02 13.28 16.18
CA TYR A 24 4.51 12.35 15.16
C TYR A 24 5.50 11.25 14.79
N GLY A 25 6.70 11.26 15.38
CA GLY A 25 7.77 10.34 15.03
C GLY A 25 8.30 10.60 13.61
N TRP A 26 8.69 9.54 12.92
CA TRP A 26 9.23 9.62 11.56
C TRP A 26 8.14 9.95 10.54
N ILE A 27 8.22 11.12 9.92
CA ILE A 27 7.26 11.59 8.92
C ILE A 27 7.96 11.88 7.59
N PRO A 28 7.29 11.68 6.45
CA PRO A 28 7.84 12.00 5.15
C PRO A 28 8.02 13.53 4.98
N PHE A 29 9.13 13.93 4.38
CA PHE A 29 9.47 15.31 4.06
C PHE A 29 10.26 15.38 2.75
N THR A 30 10.04 16.43 1.97
CA THR A 30 10.81 16.71 0.76
C THR A 30 11.60 17.98 0.99
N ALA A 31 12.93 17.87 1.02
CA ALA A 31 13.84 18.99 1.20
C ALA A 31 14.27 19.55 -0.16
N SER A 32 14.26 20.87 -0.29
CA SER A 32 14.60 21.61 -1.51
C SER A 32 15.62 22.72 -1.23
N PRO A 33 16.56 23.00 -2.15
CA PRO A 33 17.40 24.19 -2.04
C PRO A 33 16.58 25.49 -2.13
N ASP A 34 15.39 25.41 -2.74
CA ASP A 34 14.46 26.53 -2.95
C ASP A 34 13.33 26.59 -1.88
N ASP A 35 13.44 25.82 -0.79
CA ASP A 35 12.46 25.89 0.29
C ASP A 35 12.38 27.31 0.88
N SER A 36 11.16 27.78 1.16
CA SER A 36 10.93 29.08 1.81
C SER A 36 11.49 29.12 3.24
N GLU A 37 11.38 28.00 3.94
CA GLU A 37 11.84 27.83 5.32
C GLU A 37 13.34 27.47 5.38
N GLU A 38 14.05 28.01 6.37
CA GLU A 38 15.48 27.73 6.57
C GLU A 38 15.76 26.25 6.82
N LEU A 39 14.89 25.60 7.58
CA LEU A 39 15.00 24.17 7.91
C LEU A 39 15.08 23.29 6.66
N GLY A 40 14.26 23.55 5.64
CA GLY A 40 14.24 22.77 4.40
C GLY A 40 15.56 22.86 3.64
N ARG A 41 16.11 24.09 3.53
CA ARG A 41 17.40 24.36 2.88
C ARG A 41 18.56 23.73 3.63
N GLU A 42 18.58 23.80 4.97
CA GLU A 42 19.61 23.18 5.79
C GLU A 42 19.61 21.65 5.67
N ILE A 43 18.42 21.05 5.71
CA ILE A 43 18.25 19.61 5.52
C ILE A 43 18.74 19.22 4.13
N PHE A 44 18.33 19.92 3.06
CA PHE A 44 18.78 19.64 1.70
C PHE A 44 20.31 19.71 1.56
N ALA A 45 20.93 20.78 2.08
CA ALA A 45 22.38 20.96 2.04
C ALA A 45 23.14 19.81 2.73
N SER A 46 22.58 19.28 3.81
CA SER A 46 23.19 18.17 4.55
C SER A 46 22.90 16.78 3.98
N ALA A 47 21.71 16.58 3.40
CA ALA A 47 21.24 15.28 2.92
C ALA A 47 21.70 15.01 1.49
N SER A 48 21.74 16.05 0.63
CA SER A 48 22.13 15.90 -0.79
C SER A 48 23.49 15.21 -1.03
N PRO A 49 24.55 15.37 -0.20
CA PRO A 49 25.82 14.67 -0.40
C PRO A 49 25.76 13.17 -0.11
N ILE A 50 24.76 12.71 0.66
CA ILE A 50 24.60 11.31 1.07
C ILE A 50 23.32 10.67 0.53
N ALA A 51 22.51 11.42 -0.22
CA ALA A 51 21.25 10.96 -0.78
C ALA A 51 21.50 9.90 -1.86
N ALA A 52 20.69 8.84 -1.83
CA ALA A 52 20.69 7.85 -2.91
C ALA A 52 20.32 8.53 -4.24
N SER A 53 20.96 8.10 -5.33
CA SER A 53 20.63 8.59 -6.66
C SER A 53 19.19 8.27 -7.03
N TYR A 54 18.53 9.18 -7.75
CA TYR A 54 17.20 8.93 -8.27
C TYR A 54 17.25 7.79 -9.30
N ASP A 55 16.55 6.69 -9.02
CA ASP A 55 16.27 5.64 -9.99
C ASP A 55 14.79 5.75 -10.41
N PRO A 56 14.48 6.10 -11.68
CA PRO A 56 13.11 6.19 -12.14
C PRO A 56 12.33 4.87 -12.05
N LYS A 57 12.99 3.74 -11.76
CA LYS A 57 12.37 2.43 -11.53
C LYS A 57 12.01 2.13 -10.08
N THR A 58 12.38 2.98 -9.10
CA THR A 58 11.88 2.84 -7.73
C THR A 58 10.46 3.40 -7.62
N THR A 59 9.52 2.82 -8.37
CA THR A 59 8.11 2.93 -8.02
C THR A 59 7.89 2.03 -6.80
N VAL A 60 7.21 2.53 -5.76
CA VAL A 60 6.66 1.63 -4.74
C VAL A 60 5.80 0.62 -5.52
N PRO A 61 6.10 -0.69 -5.48
CA PRO A 61 5.35 -1.65 -6.27
C PRO A 61 3.89 -1.52 -5.84
N ALA A 62 3.02 -1.25 -6.82
CA ALA A 62 1.59 -1.16 -6.56
C ALA A 62 1.16 -2.42 -5.82
N ARG A 63 0.49 -2.26 -4.68
CA ARG A 63 0.01 -3.39 -3.88
C ARG A 63 -0.83 -4.28 -4.79
N PRO A 64 -0.46 -5.56 -4.99
CA PRO A 64 -1.08 -6.38 -6.02
C PRO A 64 -2.56 -6.57 -5.71
N MET A 65 -3.38 -6.51 -6.76
CA MET A 65 -4.83 -6.67 -6.66
C MET A 65 -5.29 -7.77 -7.59
N VAL A 66 -6.42 -8.38 -7.22
CA VAL A 66 -7.11 -9.40 -8.02
C VAL A 66 -8.56 -8.99 -8.19
N ARG A 67 -9.14 -9.26 -9.37
CA ARG A 67 -10.56 -8.99 -9.63
C ARG A 67 -11.45 -9.90 -8.80
N LYS A 68 -12.50 -9.32 -8.20
CA LYS A 68 -13.52 -10.05 -7.44
C LYS A 68 -14.18 -11.17 -8.27
N SER A 69 -14.37 -10.95 -9.57
CA SER A 69 -14.90 -11.98 -10.48
C SER A 69 -13.97 -13.18 -10.65
N VAL A 70 -12.64 -12.97 -10.65
CA VAL A 70 -11.65 -14.04 -10.70
C VAL A 70 -11.66 -14.82 -9.39
N VAL A 71 -11.70 -14.12 -8.24
CA VAL A 71 -11.83 -14.74 -6.92
C VAL A 71 -13.10 -15.60 -6.85
N GLN A 72 -14.25 -15.05 -7.28
CA GLN A 72 -15.52 -15.77 -7.34
C GLN A 72 -15.43 -17.01 -8.25
N ALA A 73 -14.85 -16.91 -9.45
CA ALA A 73 -14.68 -18.04 -10.35
C ALA A 73 -13.84 -19.16 -9.72
N ARG A 74 -12.75 -18.82 -9.01
CA ARG A 74 -11.91 -19.78 -8.29
C ARG A 74 -12.66 -20.44 -7.12
N ILE A 75 -13.44 -19.67 -6.37
CA ILE A 75 -14.31 -20.19 -5.29
C ILE A 75 -15.42 -21.11 -5.85
N ILE A 76 -16.00 -20.76 -7.00
CA ILE A 76 -16.99 -21.59 -7.72
C ILE A 76 -16.35 -22.90 -8.16
N ALA A 77 -15.16 -22.86 -8.76
CA ALA A 77 -14.42 -24.06 -9.17
C ALA A 77 -14.11 -25.00 -7.98
N ALA A 78 -13.90 -24.43 -6.79
CA ALA A 78 -13.73 -25.19 -5.56
C ALA A 78 -15.04 -25.66 -4.91
N GLY A 79 -16.21 -25.34 -5.47
CA GLY A 79 -17.52 -25.72 -4.93
C GLY A 79 -17.89 -25.01 -3.62
N LYS A 80 -17.21 -23.91 -3.26
CA LYS A 80 -17.36 -23.22 -1.97
C LYS A 80 -18.23 -21.96 -2.03
N MET A 81 -18.78 -21.64 -3.19
CA MET A 81 -19.56 -20.40 -3.38
C MET A 81 -20.77 -20.26 -2.43
N PRO A 82 -21.55 -21.32 -2.11
CA PRO A 82 -22.63 -21.20 -1.14
C PRO A 82 -22.16 -20.74 0.26
N ALA A 83 -21.06 -21.32 0.75
CA ALA A 83 -20.47 -20.94 2.04
C ALA A 83 -19.86 -19.53 2.00
N ALA A 84 -19.21 -19.16 0.89
CA ALA A 84 -18.67 -17.82 0.69
C ALA A 84 -19.78 -16.75 0.70
N TYR A 85 -20.91 -17.03 0.06
CA TYR A 85 -22.05 -16.12 0.03
C TYR A 85 -22.64 -15.91 1.43
N VAL A 86 -22.81 -16.97 2.22
CA VAL A 86 -23.27 -16.87 3.62
C VAL A 86 -22.30 -16.01 4.43
N ALA A 87 -20.99 -16.23 4.34
CA ALA A 87 -19.99 -15.47 5.08
C ALA A 87 -19.99 -13.97 4.71
N LEU A 88 -20.08 -13.65 3.41
CA LEU A 88 -20.09 -12.28 2.92
C LEU A 88 -21.36 -11.51 3.30
N THR A 89 -22.51 -12.19 3.35
CA THR A 89 -23.81 -11.57 3.65
C THR A 89 -24.12 -11.52 5.15
N ALA A 90 -23.42 -12.30 5.98
CA ALA A 90 -23.60 -12.30 7.43
C ALA A 90 -23.09 -11.03 8.13
N ASN A 91 -22.19 -10.27 7.48
CA ASN A 91 -21.65 -9.01 8.02
C ASN A 91 -21.97 -7.84 7.05
N PRO A 92 -22.69 -6.80 7.49
CA PRO A 92 -23.07 -5.69 6.62
C PRO A 92 -21.88 -4.90 6.07
N VAL A 93 -20.74 -4.85 6.77
CA VAL A 93 -19.52 -4.20 6.30
C VAL A 93 -18.85 -5.00 5.19
N TYR A 94 -18.76 -6.33 5.36
CA TYR A 94 -18.23 -7.21 4.32
C TYR A 94 -19.10 -7.19 3.09
N PHE A 95 -20.42 -7.22 3.27
CA PHE A 95 -21.37 -7.05 2.19
C PHE A 95 -21.12 -5.73 1.44
N ALA A 96 -21.10 -4.59 2.14
CA ALA A 96 -20.89 -3.29 1.49
C ALA A 96 -19.56 -3.21 0.73
N ARG A 97 -18.45 -3.67 1.32
CA ARG A 97 -17.12 -3.64 0.68
C ARG A 97 -17.00 -4.60 -0.49
N TRP A 98 -17.54 -5.81 -0.36
CA TRP A 98 -17.43 -6.83 -1.39
C TRP A 98 -18.33 -6.53 -2.59
N PHE A 99 -19.54 -6.02 -2.37
CA PHE A 99 -20.51 -5.76 -3.43
C PHE A 99 -20.52 -4.31 -3.96
N ALA A 100 -19.60 -3.45 -3.50
CA ALA A 100 -19.39 -2.12 -4.08
C ALA A 100 -19.01 -2.23 -5.58
N PRO A 101 -19.82 -1.66 -6.50
CA PRO A 101 -19.65 -1.84 -7.94
C PRO A 101 -18.46 -1.07 -8.54
N ASP A 102 -18.05 0.02 -7.89
CA ASP A 102 -16.94 0.90 -8.26
C ASP A 102 -15.57 0.40 -7.75
N HIS A 103 -15.56 -0.65 -6.92
CA HIS A 103 -14.35 -1.32 -6.44
C HIS A 103 -14.32 -2.78 -6.91
N PRO A 104 -14.04 -3.08 -8.20
CA PRO A 104 -14.14 -4.44 -8.75
C PRO A 104 -12.99 -5.37 -8.31
N GLU A 105 -12.01 -4.85 -7.58
CA GLU A 105 -10.78 -5.53 -7.21
C GLU A 105 -10.59 -5.53 -5.69
N VAL A 106 -9.82 -6.49 -5.21
CA VAL A 106 -9.40 -6.61 -3.81
C VAL A 106 -7.88 -6.79 -3.77
N TYR A 107 -7.22 -6.23 -2.76
CA TYR A 107 -5.80 -6.47 -2.56
C TYR A 107 -5.56 -7.96 -2.24
N CYS A 108 -4.49 -8.51 -2.81
CA CYS A 108 -4.17 -9.93 -2.66
C CYS A 108 -3.88 -10.31 -1.19
N ASP A 109 -3.45 -9.34 -0.40
CA ASP A 109 -3.12 -9.41 1.04
C ASP A 109 -4.14 -8.65 1.91
N ASP A 110 -5.35 -8.37 1.41
CA ASP A 110 -6.43 -7.83 2.24
C ASP A 110 -6.80 -8.84 3.36
N PRO A 111 -6.72 -8.46 4.65
CA PRO A 111 -6.87 -9.40 5.75
C PRO A 111 -8.27 -10.03 5.81
N ASP A 112 -9.32 -9.29 5.42
CA ASP A 112 -10.68 -9.81 5.40
C ASP A 112 -10.86 -10.81 4.25
N ALA A 113 -10.28 -10.54 3.09
CA ALA A 113 -10.28 -11.47 1.96
C ALA A 113 -9.50 -12.76 2.27
N VAL A 114 -8.32 -12.65 2.89
CA VAL A 114 -7.52 -13.79 3.33
C VAL A 114 -8.30 -14.63 4.35
N ALA A 115 -8.91 -13.99 5.35
CA ALA A 115 -9.69 -14.67 6.37
C ALA A 115 -10.92 -15.39 5.77
N LEU A 116 -11.62 -14.77 4.83
CA LEU A 116 -12.73 -15.40 4.10
C LEU A 116 -12.27 -16.67 3.39
N VAL A 117 -11.17 -16.60 2.64
CA VAL A 117 -10.65 -17.75 1.88
C VAL A 117 -10.23 -18.89 2.82
N GLN A 118 -9.55 -18.56 3.92
CA GLN A 118 -9.14 -19.53 4.94
C GLN A 118 -10.35 -20.19 5.63
N ALA A 119 -11.39 -19.41 5.96
CA ALA A 119 -12.62 -19.94 6.56
C ALA A 119 -13.36 -20.93 5.65
N LEU A 120 -13.17 -20.84 4.33
CA LEU A 120 -13.71 -21.80 3.36
C LEU A 120 -12.87 -23.08 3.23
N GLY A 121 -11.68 -23.11 3.86
CA GLY A 121 -10.69 -24.18 3.75
C GLY A 121 -9.91 -24.15 2.43
N LEU A 122 -9.75 -22.97 1.83
CA LEU A 122 -9.04 -22.76 0.57
C LEU A 122 -7.70 -22.06 0.81
N ASP A 123 -6.78 -22.16 -0.15
CA ASP A 123 -5.47 -21.50 -0.11
C ASP A 123 -5.55 -20.05 -0.63
N PRO A 124 -5.30 -19.02 0.22
CA PRO A 124 -5.26 -17.62 -0.21
C PRO A 124 -4.27 -17.35 -1.33
N ALA A 125 -3.12 -18.03 -1.37
CA ALA A 125 -2.12 -17.83 -2.41
C ALA A 125 -2.61 -18.24 -3.80
N VAL A 126 -3.59 -19.16 -3.87
CA VAL A 126 -4.21 -19.60 -5.13
C VAL A 126 -5.44 -18.74 -5.45
N ILE A 127 -6.29 -18.50 -4.46
CA ILE A 127 -7.56 -17.80 -4.67
C ILE A 127 -7.36 -16.30 -4.92
N LEU A 128 -6.41 -15.67 -4.23
CA LEU A 128 -6.12 -14.24 -4.30
C LEU A 128 -4.90 -13.91 -5.16
N ALA A 129 -4.34 -14.87 -5.89
CA ALA A 129 -3.25 -14.60 -6.84
C ALA A 129 -3.67 -13.50 -7.85
N PRO A 130 -2.79 -12.52 -8.14
CA PRO A 130 -3.07 -11.48 -9.13
C PRO A 130 -3.36 -12.05 -10.53
#